data_AF-A0A831RFY6-F1
#
_entry.id   AF-A0A831RFY6-F1
#
_cell.length_a   1.000
_cell.length_b   1.000
_cell.length_c   1.000
_cell.angle_alpha   90.00
_cell.angle_beta   90.00
_cell.angle_gamma   90.00
#
_symmetry.space_group_name_H-M   'P 1'
#
loop_
_entity.id
_entity.type
_entity.pdbx_description
1 polymer ?
#
loop_
_entity_poly.entity_id
_entity_poly.type
_entity_poly.pdbx_seq_one_letter_code
_entity_poly.pdbx_strand_id
1 'polypeptide(L)'
;MINQYPLWKYLLILGVLLFGIVYALPNLYGQDPAVQISSTGGEPVGAPIRDKAVAALEKADIRYKSVTEHDGRLLIRFHNPEVQLRGRDLLEVALGGNYVVALNLAASTPGGLRAINARPMYLGLDLRGGVHFLMAVDMRAALQQALGRDVGDLRNLLRDKRIRYRDVSRGKGAIRMRFRNARDLDRARSLIHGKNRDLVLSTPSGQGEFALRAALSPQELTKIRDFAVQQNITTLRNRINELGVTEPIIQQQGKDRIVVELPGVQDTARAKEIIGATATLEFHLVDEEHSVEDAAATGHAPVGDRIYYDRQHRPILLKRRVIITGN
;
A
#
# COMPACT_ATOMS: atom_id res chain seq x y z
N MET A 1 18.02 -46.95 -44.00
CA MET A 1 17.08 -47.18 -42.87
C MET A 1 15.84 -46.34 -43.11
N ILE A 2 14.69 -46.97 -42.91
CA ILE A 2 13.38 -46.63 -43.46
C ILE A 2 12.73 -45.47 -42.70
N ASN A 3 12.32 -44.44 -43.44
CA ASN A 3 11.48 -43.36 -42.92
C ASN A 3 10.12 -43.98 -42.55
N GLN A 4 9.85 -44.18 -41.26
CA GLN A 4 8.66 -44.91 -40.79
C GLN A 4 7.37 -44.09 -40.89
N TYR A 5 7.49 -42.77 -41.05
CA TYR A 5 6.36 -41.85 -41.15
C TYR A 5 6.33 -41.11 -42.50
N PRO A 6 5.14 -40.66 -42.96
CA PRO A 6 5.03 -39.75 -44.09
C PRO A 6 5.76 -38.42 -43.84
N LEU A 7 6.31 -37.81 -44.89
CA LEU A 7 7.08 -36.56 -44.84
C LEU A 7 6.37 -35.44 -44.07
N TRP A 8 5.05 -35.30 -44.22
CA TRP A 8 4.27 -34.27 -43.54
C TRP A 8 4.31 -34.37 -42.01
N LYS A 9 4.44 -35.59 -41.46
CA LYS A 9 4.58 -35.78 -39.99
C LYS A 9 5.93 -35.28 -39.52
N TYR A 10 7.00 -35.51 -40.28
CA TYR A 10 8.33 -34.97 -39.98
C TYR A 10 8.35 -33.44 -40.10
N LEU A 11 7.70 -32.87 -41.13
CA LEU A 11 7.55 -31.42 -41.27
C LEU A 11 6.75 -30.81 -40.11
N LEU A 12 5.70 -31.49 -39.65
CA LEU A 12 4.94 -31.06 -38.48
C LEU A 12 5.77 -31.10 -37.21
N ILE A 13 6.54 -32.18 -36.97
CA ILE A 13 7.46 -32.27 -35.82
C ILE A 13 8.50 -31.14 -35.88
N LEU A 14 9.10 -30.89 -37.05
CA LEU A 14 10.05 -29.81 -37.24
C LEU A 14 9.43 -28.44 -36.95
N GLY A 15 8.21 -28.21 -37.42
CA GLY A 15 7.46 -26.98 -37.15
C GLY A 15 7.20 -26.77 -35.66
N VAL A 16 6.75 -27.80 -34.95
CA VAL A 16 6.54 -27.75 -33.49
C VAL A 16 7.85 -27.49 -32.74
N LEU A 17 8.95 -28.14 -33.15
CA LEU A 17 10.26 -27.97 -32.52
C LEU A 17 10.81 -26.56 -32.74
N LEU A 18 10.69 -26.03 -33.96
CA LEU A 18 11.11 -24.67 -34.28
C LEU A 18 10.29 -23.63 -33.50
N PHE A 19 8.98 -23.84 -33.36
CA PHE A 19 8.13 -23.01 -32.52
C PHE A 19 8.57 -23.06 -31.04
N GLY A 20 8.87 -24.25 -30.52
CA GLY A 20 9.41 -24.44 -29.18
C GLY A 20 10.73 -23.69 -28.95
N ILE A 21 11.66 -23.75 -29.91
CA ILE A 21 12.94 -23.01 -29.83
C ILE A 21 12.70 -21.51 -29.80
N VAL A 22 11.83 -20.98 -30.68
CA VAL A 22 11.56 -19.53 -30.75
C VAL A 22 10.99 -19.02 -29.42
N TYR A 23 10.08 -19.75 -28.78
CA TYR A 23 9.50 -19.37 -27.49
C TYR A 23 10.40 -19.67 -26.28
N ALA A 24 11.37 -20.57 -26.41
CA ALA A 24 12.39 -20.81 -25.39
C ALA A 24 13.54 -19.80 -25.45
N LEU A 25 13.81 -19.22 -26.63
CA LEU A 25 14.93 -18.29 -26.88
C LEU A 25 15.00 -17.11 -25.90
N PRO A 26 13.89 -16.46 -25.51
CA PRO A 26 13.90 -15.37 -24.53
C PRO A 26 14.61 -15.68 -23.23
N ASN A 27 14.62 -16.94 -22.78
CA ASN A 27 15.25 -17.37 -21.52
C ASN A 27 16.79 -17.38 -21.56
N LEU A 28 17.38 -17.42 -22.76
CA LEU A 28 18.84 -17.33 -22.95
C LEU A 28 19.34 -15.89 -22.81
N TYR A 29 18.45 -14.91 -22.96
CA TYR A 29 18.77 -13.50 -22.76
C TYR A 29 18.69 -13.18 -21.27
N GLY A 30 19.79 -12.68 -20.71
CA GLY A 30 19.88 -12.30 -19.30
C GLY A 30 19.10 -11.03 -18.96
N GLN A 31 19.49 -10.36 -17.88
CA GLN A 31 18.87 -9.13 -17.42
C GLN A 31 19.87 -7.97 -17.49
N ASP A 32 19.39 -6.82 -17.95
CA ASP A 32 20.13 -5.57 -17.94
C ASP A 32 19.87 -4.81 -16.62
N PRO A 33 20.91 -4.30 -15.96
CA PRO A 33 20.80 -3.29 -14.91
C PRO A 33 19.95 -2.11 -15.39
N ALA A 34 18.91 -1.72 -14.65
CA ALA A 34 18.00 -0.67 -15.07
C ALA A 34 17.53 0.22 -13.92
N VAL A 35 17.31 1.50 -14.19
CA VAL A 35 16.62 2.40 -13.25
C VAL A 35 15.22 2.65 -13.77
N GLN A 36 14.25 2.46 -12.89
CA GLN A 36 12.85 2.73 -13.17
C GLN A 36 12.42 3.98 -12.42
N ILE A 37 11.70 4.85 -13.12
CA ILE A 37 11.19 6.10 -12.59
C ILE A 37 9.66 6.08 -12.72
N SER A 38 8.99 6.30 -11.60
CA SER A 38 7.54 6.40 -11.48
C SER A 38 7.16 7.66 -10.71
N SER A 39 5.96 8.20 -10.96
CA SER A 39 5.39 9.30 -10.16
C SER A 39 4.84 8.75 -8.84
N THR A 40 5.08 9.44 -7.73
CA THR A 40 4.44 9.12 -6.44
C THR A 40 2.92 9.36 -6.48
N GLY A 41 2.43 10.20 -7.39
CA GLY A 41 1.01 10.51 -7.55
C GLY A 41 0.25 9.59 -8.51
N GLY A 42 0.92 8.61 -9.12
CA GLY A 42 0.31 7.72 -10.12
C GLY A 42 0.10 8.35 -11.50
N GLU A 43 0.51 9.60 -11.71
CA GLU A 43 0.50 10.24 -13.02
C GLU A 43 1.58 9.63 -13.95
N PRO A 44 1.29 9.43 -15.24
CA PRO A 44 2.28 8.94 -16.20
C PRO A 44 3.52 9.84 -16.26
N VAL A 45 4.69 9.22 -16.23
CA VAL A 45 5.98 9.90 -16.42
C VAL A 45 6.14 10.23 -17.90
N GLY A 46 5.74 11.45 -18.31
CA GLY A 46 5.81 11.89 -19.69
C GLY A 46 7.18 12.38 -20.17
N ALA A 47 7.22 12.83 -21.43
CA ALA A 47 8.42 13.33 -22.11
C ALA A 47 9.26 14.37 -21.33
N PRO A 48 8.68 15.36 -20.60
CA PRO A 48 9.47 16.34 -19.86
C PRO A 48 10.41 15.71 -18.81
N ILE A 49 9.95 14.64 -18.16
CA ILE A 49 10.74 13.94 -17.14
C ILE A 49 11.80 13.06 -17.78
N ARG A 50 11.48 12.43 -18.91
CA ARG A 50 12.47 11.73 -19.73
C ARG A 50 13.61 12.66 -20.14
N ASP A 51 13.29 13.82 -20.66
CA ASP A 51 14.30 14.76 -21.16
C ASP A 51 15.13 15.33 -20.00
N LYS A 52 14.50 15.62 -18.84
CA LYS A 52 15.21 16.01 -17.62
C LYS A 52 16.17 14.92 -17.12
N ALA A 53 15.73 13.66 -17.13
CA ALA A 53 16.53 12.51 -16.71
C ALA A 53 17.73 12.30 -17.64
N VAL A 54 17.52 12.35 -18.96
CA VAL A 54 18.58 12.22 -19.97
C VAL A 54 19.59 13.35 -19.82
N ALA A 55 19.14 14.61 -19.73
CA ALA A 55 20.02 15.75 -19.57
C ALA A 55 20.87 15.66 -18.29
N ALA A 56 20.31 15.14 -17.20
CA ALA A 56 21.06 14.92 -15.97
C ALA A 56 22.16 13.86 -16.17
N LEU A 57 21.84 12.72 -16.78
CA LEU A 57 22.80 11.64 -17.05
C LEU A 57 23.93 12.09 -17.99
N GLU A 58 23.60 12.81 -19.07
CA GLU A 58 24.57 13.34 -20.02
C GLU A 58 25.50 14.37 -19.39
N LYS A 59 24.95 15.29 -18.56
CA LYS A 59 25.75 16.29 -17.83
C LYS A 59 26.80 15.65 -16.90
N ALA A 60 26.51 14.45 -16.39
CA ALA A 60 27.39 13.69 -15.52
C ALA A 60 28.24 12.63 -16.25
N ASP A 61 28.19 12.60 -17.59
CA ASP A 61 28.88 11.60 -18.44
C ASP A 61 28.54 10.13 -18.08
N ILE A 62 27.29 9.88 -17.66
CA ILE A 62 26.81 8.54 -17.31
C ILE A 62 26.26 7.85 -18.55
N ARG A 63 26.97 6.85 -19.06
CA ARG A 63 26.55 6.07 -20.24
C ARG A 63 25.39 5.12 -19.93
N TYR A 64 24.35 5.18 -20.75
CA TYR A 64 23.20 4.27 -20.69
C TYR A 64 22.98 3.55 -22.03
N LYS A 65 22.36 2.37 -22.00
CA LYS A 65 22.05 1.54 -23.17
C LYS A 65 20.82 2.03 -23.93
N SER A 66 19.74 2.32 -23.19
CA SER A 66 18.46 2.69 -23.79
C SER A 66 17.56 3.39 -22.78
N VAL A 67 16.69 4.26 -23.27
CA VAL A 67 15.61 4.89 -22.49
C VAL A 67 14.29 4.54 -23.15
N THR A 68 13.41 3.87 -22.42
CA THR A 68 12.11 3.43 -22.92
C THR A 68 11.01 3.81 -21.94
N GLU A 69 9.87 4.25 -22.44
CA GLU A 69 8.67 4.48 -21.65
C GLU A 69 7.73 3.27 -21.78
N HIS A 70 7.22 2.77 -20.66
CA HIS A 70 6.28 1.65 -20.63
C HIS A 70 5.32 1.81 -19.45
N ASP A 71 4.01 1.66 -19.69
CA ASP A 71 2.95 1.75 -18.68
C ASP A 71 3.02 3.03 -17.81
N GLY A 72 3.33 4.17 -18.44
CA GLY A 72 3.46 5.46 -17.74
C GLY A 72 4.68 5.55 -16.80
N ARG A 73 5.66 4.66 -16.98
CA ARG A 73 6.94 4.65 -16.25
C ARG A 73 8.10 4.78 -17.23
N LEU A 74 9.16 5.43 -16.77
CA LEU A 74 10.39 5.56 -17.54
C LEU A 74 11.40 4.49 -17.09
N LEU A 75 11.98 3.77 -18.04
CA LEU A 75 12.96 2.72 -17.79
C LEU A 75 14.25 3.03 -18.54
N ILE A 76 15.34 3.19 -17.78
CA ILE A 76 16.68 3.49 -18.30
C ILE A 76 17.56 2.27 -18.05
N ARG A 77 18.09 1.66 -19.11
CA ARG A 77 18.99 0.50 -19.03
C ARG A 77 20.44 0.94 -19.02
N PHE A 78 21.28 0.27 -18.23
CA PHE A 78 22.71 0.55 -18.06
C PHE A 78 23.56 -0.65 -18.47
N HIS A 79 24.85 -0.40 -18.69
CA HIS A 79 25.79 -1.44 -19.09
C HIS A 79 26.17 -2.39 -17.95
N ASN A 80 26.27 -1.87 -16.73
CA ASN A 80 26.64 -2.63 -15.54
C ASN A 80 25.97 -2.03 -14.27
N PRO A 81 25.96 -2.77 -13.15
CA PRO A 81 25.36 -2.32 -11.90
C PRO A 81 26.02 -1.08 -11.27
N GLU A 82 27.33 -0.89 -11.46
CA GLU A 82 28.04 0.27 -10.90
C GLU A 82 27.57 1.59 -11.51
N VAL A 83 27.42 1.62 -12.84
CA VAL A 83 26.92 2.78 -13.58
C VAL A 83 25.43 2.98 -13.30
N GLN A 84 24.66 1.90 -13.13
CA GLN A 84 23.26 1.95 -12.70
C GLN A 84 23.10 2.65 -11.35
N LEU A 85 23.93 2.29 -10.35
CA LEU A 85 23.88 2.88 -9.00
C LEU A 85 24.16 4.39 -9.04
N ARG A 86 25.24 4.79 -9.73
CA ARG A 86 25.57 6.21 -9.91
C ARG A 86 24.45 6.97 -10.64
N GLY A 87 23.88 6.33 -11.68
CA GLY A 87 22.73 6.87 -12.41
C GLY A 87 21.52 7.07 -11.51
N ARG A 88 21.19 6.09 -10.66
CA ARG A 88 20.08 6.18 -9.68
C ARG A 88 20.28 7.33 -8.71
N ASP A 89 21.47 7.45 -8.10
CA ASP A 89 21.79 8.52 -7.14
C ASP A 89 21.61 9.90 -7.76
N LEU A 90 22.13 10.07 -8.96
CA LEU A 90 22.02 11.31 -9.71
C LEU A 90 20.57 11.64 -10.09
N LEU A 91 19.83 10.64 -10.57
CA LEU A 91 18.43 10.80 -10.98
C LEU A 91 17.52 11.13 -9.80
N GLU A 92 17.76 10.53 -8.63
CA GLU A 92 17.00 10.84 -7.41
C GLU A 92 17.14 12.32 -7.03
N VAL A 93 18.36 12.85 -7.06
CA VAL A 93 18.63 14.27 -6.78
C VAL A 93 18.03 15.18 -7.87
N ALA A 94 18.17 14.81 -9.14
CA ALA A 94 17.73 15.62 -10.27
C ALA A 94 16.20 15.71 -10.39
N LEU A 95 15.48 14.61 -10.11
CA LEU A 95 14.03 14.54 -10.25
C LEU A 95 13.30 15.01 -8.99
N GLY A 96 13.93 14.88 -7.81
CA GLY A 96 13.37 15.30 -6.53
C GLY A 96 12.26 14.36 -6.01
N GLY A 97 11.73 14.67 -4.83
CA GLY A 97 10.86 13.76 -4.05
C GLY A 97 9.44 13.51 -4.60
N ASN A 98 9.10 13.99 -5.80
CA ASN A 98 7.83 13.68 -6.46
C ASN A 98 7.89 12.41 -7.31
N TYR A 99 9.10 11.87 -7.51
CA TYR A 99 9.35 10.68 -8.30
C TYR A 99 10.06 9.63 -7.46
N VAL A 100 9.68 8.38 -7.68
CA VAL A 100 10.38 7.22 -7.11
C VAL A 100 11.38 6.74 -8.15
N VAL A 101 12.67 6.78 -7.79
CA VAL A 101 13.78 6.31 -8.62
C VAL A 101 14.27 4.99 -8.04
N ALA A 102 13.87 3.88 -8.65
CA ALA A 102 14.12 2.54 -8.13
C ALA A 102 15.10 1.76 -9.01
N LEU A 103 15.98 0.98 -8.37
CA LEU A 103 16.82 -0.01 -9.04
C LEU A 103 15.96 -1.20 -9.48
N ASN A 104 16.14 -1.62 -10.73
CA ASN A 104 15.43 -2.73 -11.35
C ASN A 104 16.38 -3.57 -12.23
N LEU A 105 15.95 -4.78 -12.59
CA LEU A 105 16.57 -5.62 -13.59
C LEU A 105 15.56 -5.88 -14.71
N ALA A 106 15.86 -5.35 -15.90
CA ALA A 106 14.99 -5.48 -17.06
C ALA A 106 15.44 -6.66 -17.92
N ALA A 107 14.51 -7.48 -18.41
CA ALA A 107 14.85 -8.51 -19.40
C ALA A 107 15.58 -7.87 -20.60
N SER A 108 16.62 -8.54 -21.10
CA SER A 108 17.40 -8.10 -22.28
C SER A 108 16.88 -8.72 -23.59
N THR A 109 15.74 -9.40 -23.56
CA THR A 109 15.12 -10.05 -24.72
C THR A 109 14.94 -9.06 -25.89
N PRO A 110 15.39 -9.37 -27.12
CA PRO A 110 15.24 -8.49 -28.28
C PRO A 110 13.78 -8.11 -28.59
N GLY A 111 13.58 -6.91 -29.16
CA GLY A 111 12.25 -6.38 -29.49
C GLY A 111 11.45 -7.27 -30.44
N GLY A 112 12.11 -7.93 -31.41
CA GLY A 112 11.45 -8.85 -32.34
C GLY A 112 10.81 -10.05 -31.65
N LEU A 113 11.46 -10.61 -30.62
CA LEU A 113 10.87 -11.71 -29.83
C LEU A 113 9.73 -11.20 -28.94
N ARG A 114 9.84 -10.01 -28.38
CA ARG A 114 8.76 -9.40 -27.59
C ARG A 114 7.52 -9.11 -28.43
N ALA A 115 7.69 -8.74 -29.70
CA ALA A 115 6.59 -8.42 -30.61
C ALA A 115 5.66 -9.63 -30.88
N ILE A 116 6.22 -10.84 -30.88
CA ILE A 116 5.44 -12.09 -30.98
C ILE A 116 5.00 -12.63 -29.60
N ASN A 117 5.09 -11.81 -28.55
CA ASN A 117 4.81 -12.19 -27.17
C ASN A 117 5.68 -13.35 -26.63
N ALA A 118 6.84 -13.61 -27.23
CA ALA A 118 7.85 -14.52 -26.68
C ALA A 118 8.59 -13.80 -25.55
N ARG A 119 8.04 -13.91 -24.33
CA ARG A 119 8.60 -13.34 -23.10
C ARG A 119 9.41 -14.41 -22.35
N PRO A 120 10.46 -14.02 -21.61
CA PRO A 120 11.15 -14.96 -20.74
C PRO A 120 10.22 -15.48 -19.64
N MET A 121 10.53 -16.66 -19.12
CA MET A 121 9.83 -17.27 -18.00
C MET A 121 9.99 -16.42 -16.75
N TYR A 122 8.92 -16.37 -15.95
CA TYR A 122 8.99 -15.78 -14.63
C TYR A 122 9.93 -16.58 -13.73
N LEU A 123 10.93 -15.90 -13.19
CA LEU A 123 11.88 -16.48 -12.25
C LEU A 123 11.45 -16.10 -10.82
N GLY A 124 11.23 -17.12 -9.99
CA GLY A 124 10.95 -16.93 -8.57
C GLY A 124 12.15 -16.34 -7.81
N LEU A 125 11.93 -16.08 -6.52
CA LEU A 125 12.91 -15.46 -5.63
C LEU A 125 14.26 -16.21 -5.61
N ASP A 126 14.24 -17.54 -5.62
CA ASP A 126 15.48 -18.34 -5.56
C ASP A 126 16.35 -18.21 -6.81
N LEU A 127 15.74 -17.94 -7.96
CA LEU A 127 16.44 -17.84 -9.24
C LEU A 127 16.77 -16.40 -9.62
N ARG A 128 15.92 -15.43 -9.23
CA ARG A 128 16.09 -14.01 -9.54
C ARG A 128 16.75 -13.21 -8.41
N GLY A 129 16.81 -13.77 -7.21
CA GLY A 129 17.10 -13.02 -5.99
C GLY A 129 15.97 -12.05 -5.64
N GLY A 130 16.11 -11.35 -4.52
CA GLY A 130 15.12 -10.39 -4.02
C GLY A 130 14.89 -10.50 -2.52
N VAL A 131 13.66 -10.26 -2.08
CA VAL A 131 13.28 -10.31 -0.66
C VAL A 131 12.00 -11.07 -0.40
N HIS A 132 11.97 -11.75 0.74
CA HIS A 132 10.79 -12.42 1.31
C HIS A 132 10.48 -11.80 2.68
N PHE A 133 9.27 -11.30 2.85
CA PHE A 133 8.78 -10.73 4.11
C PHE A 133 7.59 -11.53 4.63
N LEU A 134 7.61 -11.82 5.92
CA LEU A 134 6.45 -12.30 6.66
C LEU A 134 5.98 -11.20 7.61
N MET A 135 4.80 -10.64 7.32
CA MET A 135 4.23 -9.52 8.06
C MET A 135 3.01 -9.99 8.86
N ALA A 136 2.83 -9.49 10.07
CA ALA A 136 1.65 -9.76 10.89
C ALA A 136 0.76 -8.50 10.98
N VAL A 137 -0.54 -8.68 10.87
CA VAL A 137 -1.53 -7.61 11.01
C VAL A 137 -1.71 -7.25 12.48
N ASP A 138 -1.70 -5.95 12.80
CA ASP A 138 -2.01 -5.49 14.16
C ASP A 138 -3.51 -5.60 14.45
N MET A 139 -3.90 -6.78 14.91
CA MET A 139 -5.28 -7.06 15.30
C MET A 139 -5.73 -6.25 16.51
N ARG A 140 -4.82 -5.80 17.37
CA ARG A 140 -5.19 -4.99 18.54
C ARG A 140 -5.65 -3.61 18.07
N ALA A 141 -4.90 -2.98 17.17
CA ALA A 141 -5.27 -1.71 16.57
C ALA A 141 -6.60 -1.81 15.80
N ALA A 142 -6.76 -2.84 14.96
CA ALA A 142 -8.00 -3.06 14.19
C ALA A 142 -9.23 -3.19 15.10
N LEU A 143 -9.13 -3.97 16.19
CA LEU A 143 -10.21 -4.12 17.16
C LEU A 143 -10.49 -2.83 17.94
N GLN A 144 -9.46 -2.06 18.30
CA GLN A 144 -9.65 -0.78 18.99
C GLN A 144 -10.34 0.27 18.09
N GLN A 145 -10.02 0.27 16.81
CA GLN A 145 -10.66 1.13 15.81
C GLN A 145 -12.12 0.71 15.60
N ALA A 146 -12.40 -0.60 15.48
CA ALA A 146 -13.76 -1.11 15.36
C ALA A 146 -14.62 -0.75 16.59
N LEU A 147 -14.13 -1.03 17.80
CA LEU A 147 -14.82 -0.65 19.05
C LEU A 147 -15.03 0.87 19.16
N GLY A 148 -14.10 1.68 18.63
CA GLY A 148 -14.22 3.13 18.60
C GLY A 148 -15.38 3.60 17.72
N ARG A 149 -15.51 3.01 16.53
CA ARG A 149 -16.63 3.25 15.62
C ARG A 149 -17.96 2.86 16.28
N ASP A 150 -18.03 1.66 16.84
CA ASP A 150 -19.23 1.13 17.49
C ASP A 150 -19.66 1.99 18.69
N VAL A 151 -18.72 2.57 19.46
CA VAL A 151 -19.05 3.54 20.51
C VAL A 151 -19.76 4.77 19.94
N GLY A 152 -19.30 5.31 18.81
CA GLY A 152 -19.95 6.41 18.13
C GLY A 152 -21.37 6.04 17.68
N ASP A 153 -21.51 4.89 17.03
CA ASP A 153 -22.78 4.39 16.50
C ASP A 153 -23.80 4.13 17.61
N LEU A 154 -23.36 3.53 18.73
CA LEU A 154 -24.21 3.30 19.89
C LEU A 154 -24.64 4.61 20.58
N ARG A 155 -23.74 5.60 20.71
CA ARG A 155 -24.10 6.92 21.26
C ARG A 155 -25.18 7.60 20.41
N ASN A 156 -25.04 7.56 19.09
CA ASN A 156 -26.02 8.10 18.15
C ASN A 156 -27.34 7.35 18.26
N LEU A 157 -27.31 6.01 18.21
CA LEU A 157 -28.49 5.17 18.35
C LEU A 157 -29.28 5.42 19.64
N LEU A 158 -28.58 5.53 20.78
CA LEU A 158 -29.20 5.80 22.08
C LEU A 158 -29.80 7.21 22.13
N ARG A 159 -29.13 8.21 21.55
CA ARG A 159 -29.62 9.59 21.46
C ARG A 159 -30.87 9.67 20.59
N ASP A 160 -30.88 9.02 19.42
CA ASP A 160 -32.01 9.02 18.48
C ASP A 160 -33.27 8.39 19.09
N LYS A 161 -33.10 7.34 19.90
CA LYS A 161 -34.19 6.69 20.64
C LYS A 161 -34.46 7.32 22.00
N ARG A 162 -33.83 8.47 22.31
CA ARG A 162 -34.00 9.25 23.54
C ARG A 162 -33.77 8.43 24.83
N ILE A 163 -32.87 7.45 24.78
CA ILE A 163 -32.49 6.64 25.95
C ILE A 163 -31.39 7.38 26.71
N ARG A 164 -31.62 7.64 28.00
CA ARG A 164 -30.67 8.42 28.82
C ARG A 164 -29.54 7.52 29.34
N TYR A 165 -28.31 7.85 28.96
CA TYR A 165 -27.09 7.22 29.48
C TYR A 165 -26.24 8.19 30.30
N ARG A 166 -25.36 7.65 31.16
CA ARG A 166 -24.33 8.38 31.90
C ARG A 166 -23.00 8.35 31.15
N ASP A 167 -22.64 7.18 30.62
CA ASP A 167 -21.39 6.98 29.90
C ASP A 167 -21.54 5.87 28.85
N VAL A 168 -20.84 6.02 27.73
CA VAL A 168 -20.62 4.98 26.72
C VAL A 168 -19.15 5.09 26.34
N SER A 169 -18.34 4.14 26.78
CA SER A 169 -16.89 4.20 26.63
C SER A 169 -16.30 2.84 26.26
N ARG A 170 -15.10 2.87 25.69
CA ARG A 170 -14.32 1.66 25.43
C ARG A 170 -13.73 1.17 26.74
N GLY A 171 -14.00 -0.09 27.08
CA GLY A 171 -13.33 -0.82 28.16
C GLY A 171 -12.30 -1.81 27.62
N LYS A 172 -11.85 -2.75 28.48
CA LYS A 172 -10.90 -3.83 28.10
C LYS A 172 -11.53 -4.79 27.08
N GLY A 173 -11.37 -4.50 25.79
CA GLY A 173 -11.83 -5.35 24.67
C GLY A 173 -13.35 -5.41 24.49
N ALA A 174 -14.09 -4.49 25.11
CA ALA A 174 -15.55 -4.42 25.04
C ALA A 174 -16.02 -2.98 25.28
N ILE A 175 -17.23 -2.67 24.88
CA ILE A 175 -17.88 -1.39 25.16
C ILE A 175 -18.57 -1.48 26.51
N ARG A 176 -18.35 -0.47 27.36
CA ARG A 176 -19.04 -0.31 28.64
C ARG A 176 -20.03 0.84 28.53
N MET A 177 -21.28 0.56 28.88
CA MET A 177 -22.35 1.54 28.91
C MET A 177 -22.87 1.62 30.33
N ARG A 178 -23.12 2.84 30.83
CA ARG A 178 -23.75 3.10 32.13
C ARG A 178 -25.01 3.92 31.92
N PHE A 179 -26.08 3.54 32.59
CA PHE A 179 -27.41 4.13 32.47
C PHE A 179 -27.83 4.80 33.78
N ARG A 180 -28.90 5.60 33.72
CA ARG A 180 -29.41 6.33 34.90
C ARG A 180 -30.30 5.47 35.79
N ASN A 181 -31.02 4.52 35.20
CA ASN A 181 -31.99 3.65 35.87
C ASN A 181 -32.11 2.31 35.11
N ALA A 182 -32.78 1.34 35.72
CA ALA A 182 -33.00 0.00 35.14
C ALA A 182 -33.85 0.05 33.85
N ARG A 183 -34.88 0.92 33.79
CA ARG A 183 -35.76 1.02 32.61
C ARG A 183 -35.00 1.41 31.34
N ASP A 184 -34.08 2.37 31.45
CA ASP A 184 -33.24 2.81 30.34
C ASP A 184 -32.26 1.71 29.89
N LEU A 185 -31.71 0.95 30.85
CA LEU A 185 -30.85 -0.20 30.58
C LEU A 185 -31.60 -1.30 29.81
N ASP A 186 -32.80 -1.67 30.24
CA ASP A 186 -33.59 -2.73 29.58
C ASP A 186 -33.98 -2.32 28.16
N ARG A 187 -34.42 -1.06 27.98
CA ARG A 187 -34.71 -0.51 26.64
C ARG A 187 -33.47 -0.52 25.74
N ALA A 188 -32.31 -0.11 26.27
CA ALA A 188 -31.06 -0.14 25.51
C ALA A 188 -30.67 -1.57 25.12
N ARG A 189 -30.80 -2.52 26.05
CA ARG A 189 -30.50 -3.94 25.80
C ARG A 189 -31.36 -4.50 24.68
N SER A 190 -32.68 -4.30 24.72
CA SER A 190 -33.59 -4.77 23.67
C SER A 190 -33.32 -4.09 22.33
N LEU A 191 -33.06 -2.78 22.33
CA LEU A 191 -32.76 -2.02 21.13
C LEU A 191 -31.47 -2.48 20.45
N ILE A 192 -30.40 -2.63 21.22
CA ILE A 192 -29.09 -3.03 20.69
C ILE A 192 -29.15 -4.49 20.22
N HIS A 193 -29.79 -5.38 20.98
CA HIS A 193 -29.94 -6.77 20.56
C HIS A 193 -30.73 -6.91 19.24
N GLY A 194 -31.78 -6.11 19.06
CA GLY A 194 -32.59 -6.12 17.85
C GLY A 194 -31.89 -5.56 16.60
N LYS A 195 -30.97 -4.59 16.77
CA LYS A 195 -30.28 -3.93 15.65
C LYS A 195 -28.87 -4.44 15.39
N ASN A 196 -28.18 -4.96 16.40
CA ASN A 196 -26.74 -5.21 16.34
C ASN A 196 -26.41 -6.63 16.82
N ARG A 197 -26.54 -7.60 15.90
CA ARG A 197 -26.24 -9.02 16.15
C ARG A 197 -24.75 -9.29 16.31
N ASP A 198 -23.92 -8.34 15.88
CA ASP A 198 -22.47 -8.44 15.96
C ASP A 198 -21.93 -8.19 17.38
N LEU A 199 -22.78 -7.74 18.32
CA LEU A 199 -22.45 -7.51 19.73
C LEU A 199 -23.14 -8.51 20.66
N VAL A 200 -22.34 -9.14 21.53
CA VAL A 200 -22.79 -9.97 22.65
C VAL A 200 -22.93 -9.11 23.89
N LEU A 201 -24.17 -9.00 24.39
CA LEU A 201 -24.51 -8.18 25.54
C LEU A 201 -24.45 -8.99 26.84
N SER A 202 -23.80 -8.44 27.85
CA SER A 202 -23.74 -9.00 29.21
C SER A 202 -23.92 -7.89 30.24
N THR A 203 -24.62 -8.17 31.33
CA THR A 203 -24.74 -7.25 32.47
C THR A 203 -23.65 -7.60 33.48
N PRO A 204 -22.73 -6.68 33.79
CA PRO A 204 -21.72 -6.91 34.83
C PRO A 204 -22.37 -7.24 36.17
N SER A 205 -21.90 -8.29 36.84
CA SER A 205 -22.38 -8.68 38.16
C SER A 205 -21.79 -7.75 39.22
N GLY A 206 -22.50 -6.66 39.54
CA GLY A 206 -22.15 -5.73 40.61
C GLY A 206 -23.42 -5.08 41.17
N GLN A 207 -23.54 -5.01 42.49
CA GLN A 207 -24.70 -4.38 43.13
C GLN A 207 -24.75 -2.88 42.78
N GLY A 208 -25.87 -2.45 42.17
CA GLY A 208 -26.18 -1.03 41.95
C GLY A 208 -25.62 -0.38 40.68
N GLU A 209 -24.85 -1.08 39.83
CA GLU A 209 -24.46 -0.53 38.53
C GLU A 209 -25.52 -0.85 37.47
N PHE A 210 -26.27 0.17 37.01
CA PHE A 210 -27.04 0.09 35.77
C PHE A 210 -26.09 0.07 34.57
N ALA A 211 -25.33 -1.01 34.40
CA ALA A 211 -24.28 -1.15 33.41
C ALA A 211 -24.58 -2.27 32.41
N LEU A 212 -24.16 -2.05 31.17
CA LEU A 212 -24.23 -3.02 30.09
C LEU A 212 -22.85 -3.12 29.43
N ARG A 213 -22.36 -4.33 29.26
CA ARG A 213 -21.13 -4.65 28.54
C ARG A 213 -21.49 -5.25 27.19
N ALA A 214 -20.99 -4.65 26.12
CA ALA A 214 -21.13 -5.17 24.77
C ALA A 214 -19.76 -5.61 24.24
N ALA A 215 -19.58 -6.91 24.02
CA ALA A 215 -18.37 -7.48 23.42
C ALA A 215 -18.64 -7.86 21.97
N LEU A 216 -17.62 -7.83 21.11
CA LEU A 216 -17.75 -8.31 19.73
C LEU A 216 -18.05 -9.83 19.74
N SER A 217 -18.97 -10.25 18.88
CA SER A 217 -19.27 -11.66 18.67
C SER A 217 -18.08 -12.38 18.03
N PRO A 218 -17.94 -13.71 18.19
CA PRO A 218 -16.89 -14.49 17.52
C PRO A 218 -16.92 -14.36 15.98
N GLN A 219 -18.11 -14.21 15.42
CA GLN A 219 -18.31 -13.99 13.98
C GLN A 219 -17.77 -12.62 13.56
N GLU A 220 -18.07 -11.58 14.34
CA GLU A 220 -17.58 -10.23 14.06
C GLU A 220 -16.06 -10.11 14.22
N LEU A 221 -15.49 -10.76 15.24
CA LEU A 221 -14.03 -10.82 15.41
C LEU A 221 -13.34 -11.45 14.17
N THR A 222 -13.96 -12.46 13.59
CA THR A 222 -13.46 -13.12 12.37
C THR A 222 -13.57 -12.19 11.17
N LYS A 223 -14.73 -11.54 10.96
CA LYS A 223 -14.92 -10.56 9.89
C LYS A 223 -13.92 -9.41 9.97
N ILE A 224 -13.72 -8.83 11.16
CA ILE A 224 -12.75 -7.74 11.36
C ILE A 224 -11.34 -8.21 11.01
N ARG A 225 -10.95 -9.42 11.40
CA ARG A 225 -9.65 -9.98 11.05
C ARG A 225 -9.49 -10.15 9.54
N ASP A 226 -10.45 -10.82 8.90
CA ASP A 226 -10.35 -11.14 7.48
C ASP A 226 -10.38 -9.85 6.64
N PHE A 227 -11.19 -8.86 7.06
CA PHE A 227 -11.19 -7.51 6.49
C PHE A 227 -9.84 -6.80 6.68
N ALA A 228 -9.26 -6.84 7.89
CA ALA A 228 -7.98 -6.20 8.16
C ALA A 228 -6.83 -6.82 7.35
N VAL A 229 -6.84 -8.14 7.18
CA VAL A 229 -5.87 -8.85 6.31
C VAL A 229 -6.06 -8.41 4.86
N GLN A 230 -7.28 -8.45 4.34
CA GLN A 230 -7.55 -8.10 2.95
C GLN A 230 -7.23 -6.63 2.62
N GLN A 231 -7.54 -5.73 3.56
CA GLN A 231 -7.20 -4.32 3.44
C GLN A 231 -5.68 -4.14 3.38
N ASN A 232 -4.93 -4.78 4.28
CA ASN A 232 -3.47 -4.69 4.28
C ASN A 232 -2.84 -5.32 3.02
N ILE A 233 -3.38 -6.42 2.49
CA ILE A 233 -2.95 -6.98 1.20
C ILE A 233 -3.12 -5.94 0.08
N THR A 234 -4.25 -5.25 0.05
CA THR A 234 -4.54 -4.22 -0.96
C THR A 234 -3.58 -3.03 -0.81
N THR A 235 -3.36 -2.56 0.41
CA THR A 235 -2.41 -1.48 0.72
C THR A 235 -0.99 -1.85 0.33
N LEU A 236 -0.53 -3.06 0.64
CA LEU A 236 0.79 -3.57 0.27
C LEU A 236 0.94 -3.62 -1.26
N ARG A 237 -0.09 -4.08 -1.99
CA ARG A 237 -0.06 -4.12 -3.45
C ARG A 237 0.18 -2.74 -4.07
N ASN A 238 -0.49 -1.71 -3.56
CA ASN A 238 -0.31 -0.35 -4.04
C ASN A 238 1.11 0.19 -3.76
N ARG A 239 1.64 -0.05 -2.56
CA ARG A 239 3.01 0.36 -2.18
C ARG A 239 4.08 -0.34 -3.00
N ILE A 240 3.87 -1.61 -3.32
CA ILE A 240 4.83 -2.37 -4.12
C ILE A 240 4.84 -1.89 -5.58
N ASN A 241 3.70 -1.42 -6.09
CA ASN A 241 3.66 -0.76 -7.40
C ASN A 241 4.54 0.51 -7.44
N GLU A 242 4.71 1.20 -6.30
CA GLU A 242 5.60 2.36 -6.17
C GLU A 242 7.07 1.96 -6.21
N LEU A 243 7.43 0.80 -5.64
CA LEU A 243 8.77 0.21 -5.75
C LEU A 243 9.14 -0.20 -7.17
N GLY A 244 8.17 -0.21 -8.09
CA GLY A 244 8.39 -0.55 -9.48
C GLY A 244 8.53 -2.05 -9.75
N VAL A 245 8.23 -2.89 -8.75
CA VAL A 245 8.22 -4.34 -8.89
C VAL A 245 7.01 -4.75 -9.74
N THR A 246 7.26 -5.41 -10.85
CA THR A 246 6.20 -5.72 -11.84
C THR A 246 5.36 -6.92 -11.43
N GLU A 247 5.92 -7.86 -10.66
CA GLU A 247 5.29 -9.16 -10.39
C GLU A 247 5.50 -9.58 -8.93
N PRO A 248 4.90 -8.88 -7.95
CA PRO A 248 5.00 -9.27 -6.55
C PRO A 248 4.02 -10.39 -6.18
N ILE A 249 4.44 -11.29 -5.29
CA ILE A 249 3.56 -12.30 -4.70
C ILE A 249 3.14 -11.78 -3.33
N ILE A 250 1.85 -11.54 -3.14
CA ILE A 250 1.27 -11.08 -1.87
C ILE A 250 0.13 -12.03 -1.53
N GLN A 251 0.32 -12.83 -0.48
CA GLN A 251 -0.66 -13.84 -0.10
C GLN A 251 -0.85 -13.86 1.41
N GLN A 252 -2.04 -14.26 1.85
CA GLN A 252 -2.29 -14.53 3.26
C GLN A 252 -1.61 -15.83 3.67
N GLN A 253 -0.88 -15.81 4.79
CA GLN A 253 -0.28 -16.99 5.39
C GLN A 253 -0.88 -17.21 6.79
N GLY A 254 -1.77 -18.18 6.92
CA GLY A 254 -2.48 -18.42 8.19
C GLY A 254 -3.58 -17.38 8.46
N LYS A 255 -3.81 -17.02 9.73
CA LYS A 255 -4.97 -16.22 10.14
C LYS A 255 -4.75 -14.71 10.06
N ASP A 256 -3.56 -14.24 10.39
CA ASP A 256 -3.25 -12.82 10.60
C ASP A 256 -1.90 -12.41 9.98
N ARG A 257 -1.29 -13.27 9.16
CA ARG A 257 -0.01 -12.97 8.51
C ARG A 257 -0.16 -12.90 7.01
N ILE A 258 0.72 -12.12 6.40
CA ILE A 258 0.81 -11.88 4.97
C ILE A 258 2.25 -12.16 4.56
N VAL A 259 2.43 -13.03 3.57
CA VAL A 259 3.69 -13.26 2.90
C VAL A 259 3.80 -12.32 1.71
N VAL A 260 4.94 -11.67 1.59
CA VAL A 260 5.27 -10.75 0.49
C VAL A 260 6.61 -11.16 -0.11
N GLU A 261 6.62 -11.45 -1.41
CA GLU A 261 7.83 -11.77 -2.15
C GLU A 261 8.01 -10.78 -3.28
N LEU A 262 9.21 -10.19 -3.34
CA LEU A 262 9.57 -9.18 -4.32
C LEU A 262 10.81 -9.63 -5.11
N PRO A 263 10.64 -10.43 -6.18
CA PRO A 263 11.78 -10.90 -6.97
C PRO A 263 12.43 -9.76 -7.75
N GLY A 264 13.76 -9.79 -7.82
CA GLY A 264 14.56 -8.81 -8.54
C GLY A 264 14.68 -7.44 -7.86
N VAL A 265 14.14 -7.26 -6.65
CA VAL A 265 14.41 -6.07 -5.82
C VAL A 265 15.86 -6.09 -5.39
N GLN A 266 16.58 -5.01 -5.70
CA GLN A 266 17.99 -4.86 -5.31
C GLN A 266 18.13 -4.15 -3.95
N ASP A 267 17.28 -3.18 -3.65
CA ASP A 267 17.34 -2.41 -2.40
C ASP A 267 16.32 -2.92 -1.37
N THR A 268 16.80 -3.78 -0.48
CA THR A 268 15.99 -4.42 0.56
C THR A 268 15.58 -3.46 1.68
N ALA A 269 16.44 -2.48 2.00
CA ALA A 269 16.18 -1.48 3.03
C ALA A 269 15.07 -0.55 2.59
N ARG A 270 15.16 -0.04 1.35
CA ARG A 270 14.12 0.79 0.76
C ARG A 270 12.79 0.07 0.60
N ALA A 271 12.83 -1.21 0.20
CA ALA A 271 11.64 -2.04 0.13
C ALA A 271 10.96 -2.15 1.52
N LYS A 272 11.75 -2.42 2.57
CA LYS A 272 11.26 -2.50 3.95
C LYS A 272 10.65 -1.18 4.44
N GLU A 273 11.27 -0.04 4.12
CA GLU A 273 10.73 1.28 4.48
C GLU A 273 9.37 1.53 3.84
N ILE A 274 9.25 1.31 2.53
CA ILE A 274 8.01 1.61 1.79
C ILE A 274 6.86 0.69 2.23
N ILE A 275 7.13 -0.62 2.39
CA ILE A 275 6.07 -1.55 2.84
C ILE A 275 5.70 -1.36 4.32
N GLY A 276 6.66 -0.96 5.17
CA GLY A 276 6.48 -0.82 6.61
C GLY A 276 5.93 0.54 7.07
N ALA A 277 6.08 1.60 6.28
CA ALA A 277 5.67 2.95 6.65
C ALA A 277 4.16 3.04 6.88
N THR A 278 3.66 3.44 8.05
CA THR A 278 2.21 3.69 8.18
C THR A 278 1.89 5.08 7.64
N ALA A 279 1.06 5.17 6.58
CA ALA A 279 0.59 6.45 6.07
C ALA A 279 -0.76 6.73 6.75
N THR A 280 -0.78 7.64 7.72
CA THR A 280 -2.04 8.14 8.29
C THR A 280 -2.39 9.42 7.56
N LEU A 281 -3.58 9.47 6.95
CA LEU A 281 -4.09 10.66 6.31
C LEU A 281 -4.94 11.43 7.31
N GLU A 282 -4.61 12.69 7.59
CA GLU A 282 -5.39 13.54 8.48
C GLU A 282 -5.92 14.73 7.70
N PHE A 283 -7.23 14.96 7.76
CA PHE A 283 -7.89 16.12 7.20
C PHE A 283 -8.08 17.16 8.31
N HIS A 284 -7.51 18.33 8.10
CA HIS A 284 -7.62 19.49 8.99
C HIS A 284 -8.34 20.63 8.28
N LEU A 285 -9.02 21.49 9.04
CA LEU A 285 -9.55 22.73 8.50
C LEU A 285 -8.39 23.70 8.31
N VAL A 286 -8.40 24.42 7.18
CA VAL A 286 -7.56 25.59 7.00
C VAL A 286 -8.13 26.71 7.85
N ASP A 287 -7.26 27.45 8.51
CA ASP A 287 -7.63 28.69 9.16
C ASP A 287 -7.48 29.85 8.17
N GLU A 288 -8.61 30.47 7.83
CA GLU A 288 -8.67 31.64 6.94
C GLU A 288 -8.82 32.96 7.72
N GLU A 289 -8.99 32.92 9.05
CA GLU A 289 -9.28 34.11 9.88
C GLU A 289 -7.99 34.83 10.32
N HIS A 290 -6.88 34.11 10.47
CA HIS A 290 -5.60 34.65 10.94
C HIS A 290 -4.58 34.79 9.80
N SER A 291 -3.69 35.79 9.90
CA SER A 291 -2.60 35.95 8.93
C SER A 291 -1.59 34.81 9.03
N VAL A 292 -1.41 34.13 7.90
CA VAL A 292 -0.43 33.05 7.74
C VAL A 292 0.99 33.63 7.69
N GLU A 293 1.16 34.82 7.10
CA GLU A 293 2.45 35.50 6.98
C GLU A 293 3.02 35.89 8.34
N ASP A 294 2.20 36.47 9.22
CA ASP A 294 2.61 36.86 10.57
C ASP A 294 2.99 35.64 11.42
N ALA A 295 2.20 34.56 11.32
CA ALA A 295 2.48 33.31 12.01
C ALA A 295 3.78 32.67 11.52
N ALA A 296 4.04 32.68 10.20
CA ALA A 296 5.26 32.15 9.61
C ALA A 296 6.50 32.99 9.98
N ALA A 297 6.38 34.32 10.00
CA ALA A 297 7.48 35.23 10.32
C ALA A 297 7.87 35.18 11.81
N THR A 298 6.88 35.07 12.70
CA THR A 298 7.10 35.00 14.16
C THR A 298 7.36 33.59 14.66
N GLY A 299 7.02 32.55 13.87
CA GLY A 299 7.06 31.15 14.27
C GLY A 299 5.98 30.74 15.27
N HIS A 300 5.02 31.63 15.59
CA HIS A 300 3.98 31.40 16.59
C HIS A 300 2.61 31.27 15.92
N ALA A 301 1.98 30.10 16.06
CA ALA A 301 0.62 29.87 15.58
C ALA A 301 -0.43 30.39 16.58
N PRO A 302 -1.58 30.93 16.11
CA PRO A 302 -2.72 31.26 16.96
C PRO A 302 -3.21 30.06 17.80
N VAL A 303 -3.92 30.35 18.89
CA VAL A 303 -4.39 29.32 19.81
C VAL A 303 -5.37 28.38 19.11
N GLY A 304 -5.00 27.11 19.04
CA GLY A 304 -5.80 26.08 18.37
C GLY A 304 -5.30 25.73 16.96
N ASP A 305 -4.28 26.43 16.46
CA ASP A 305 -3.71 26.23 15.13
C ASP A 305 -2.28 25.68 15.17
N ARG A 306 -1.82 25.21 14.01
CA ARG A 306 -0.43 24.86 13.74
C ARG A 306 -0.04 25.40 12.37
N ILE A 307 1.20 25.87 12.26
CA ILE A 307 1.78 26.20 10.96
C ILE A 307 2.18 24.89 10.29
N TYR A 308 1.77 24.73 9.04
CA TYR A 308 2.12 23.60 8.19
C TYR A 308 2.69 24.13 6.87
N TYR A 309 3.69 23.47 6.32
CA TYR A 309 4.29 23.86 5.04
C TYR A 309 3.88 22.86 3.97
N ASP A 310 3.36 23.36 2.85
CA ASP A 310 3.01 22.52 1.71
C ASP A 310 4.28 22.02 0.96
N ARG A 311 4.07 21.23 -0.10
CA ARG A 311 5.17 20.66 -0.91
C ARG A 311 6.02 21.74 -1.60
N GLN A 312 5.48 22.94 -1.76
CA GLN A 312 6.12 24.12 -2.34
C GLN A 312 6.71 25.04 -1.25
N HIS A 313 6.76 24.59 0.01
CA HIS A 313 7.23 25.36 1.17
C HIS A 313 6.40 26.62 1.45
N ARG A 314 5.15 26.67 1.02
CA ARG A 314 4.23 27.75 1.39
C ARG A 314 3.63 27.46 2.77
N PRO A 315 3.65 28.41 3.71
CA PRO A 315 3.01 28.23 4.99
C PRO A 315 1.49 28.20 4.82
N ILE A 316 0.83 27.39 5.64
CA ILE A 316 -0.62 27.25 5.75
C ILE A 316 -0.94 27.11 7.23
N LEU A 317 -1.93 27.85 7.73
CA LEU A 317 -2.45 27.64 9.08
C LEU A 317 -3.51 26.55 9.06
N LEU A 318 -3.30 25.51 9.87
CA LEU A 318 -4.24 24.41 10.03
C LEU A 318 -4.76 24.36 11.46
N LYS A 319 -6.07 24.21 11.62
CA LYS A 319 -6.71 23.92 12.91
C LYS A 319 -6.14 22.60 13.44
N ARG A 320 -5.72 22.55 14.72
CA ARG A 320 -5.16 21.35 15.37
C ARG A 320 -6.16 20.18 15.42
N ARG A 321 -7.45 20.48 15.37
CA ARG A 321 -8.50 19.47 15.39
C ARG A 321 -8.55 18.73 14.05
N VAL A 322 -8.36 17.41 14.11
CA VAL A 322 -8.60 16.52 12.95
C VAL A 322 -10.11 16.44 12.70
N ILE A 323 -10.54 16.72 11.47
CA ILE A 323 -11.94 16.58 11.04
C ILE A 323 -12.23 15.12 10.74
N ILE A 324 -11.37 14.51 9.92
CA ILE A 324 -11.49 13.15 9.38
C ILE A 324 -10.09 12.55 9.36
N THR A 325 -9.97 11.28 9.71
CA THR A 325 -8.75 10.50 9.50
C THR A 325 -9.04 9.46 8.41
N GLY A 326 -8.12 9.30 7.49
CA GLY A 326 -8.09 8.24 6.48
C GLY A 326 -6.97 7.26 6.80
N ASN A 327 -7.21 5.99 6.48
CA ASN A 327 -6.21 4.92 6.42
C ASN A 327 -6.10 4.42 4.98
#